data_AF-A0A016VCV4-F1
#
_entry.id   AF-A0A016VCV4-F1
#
_cell.length_a   1.000
_cell.length_b   1.000
_cell.length_c   1.000
_cell.angle_alpha   90.00
_cell.angle_beta   90.00
_cell.angle_gamma   90.00
#
_symmetry.space_group_name_H-M   'P 1'
#
loop_
_entity.id
_entity.type
_entity.pdbx_description
1 polymer ?
#
loop_
_entity_poly.entity_id
_entity_poly.type
_entity_poly.pdbx_seq_one_letter_code
_entity_poly.pdbx_strand_id
1 'polypeptide(L)'
;MAPSHSVVYFPLTKDSDVVDINDLTGDSSIGSNVKVRWHGKLYSAKVLFKGSKTACETAVKEVTFEGTIPERFFLIGDGTHSRPAPSRTDESSCPSLEQTVKEGFSEIMERIKHVGATTASRSSDFETRSTLRRLEMRLDSLYAIVEEIRANIPKPILADAIDFNIMSQERVESLLAAKCGSMNKFALALEKDVFADNSRDLALNIDDRIESGHKITFIRQCIMKYFQVAPPAQESMWRSVKAVLNGRARKTRGRSELQRDELFSTPSPSEDHFDGSEE
;
A
#
# COMPACT_ATOMS: atom_id res chain seq x y z
N MET A 1 -6.72 -0.26 -40.17
CA MET A 1 -6.63 -1.67 -40.66
C MET A 1 -6.98 -2.59 -39.50
N ALA A 2 -7.86 -3.57 -39.71
CA ALA A 2 -8.15 -4.56 -38.67
C ALA A 2 -6.91 -5.46 -38.45
N PRO A 3 -6.61 -5.85 -37.21
CA PRO A 3 -5.50 -6.77 -36.96
C PRO A 3 -5.82 -8.12 -37.61
N SER A 4 -4.84 -8.76 -38.22
CA SER A 4 -5.00 -10.08 -38.85
C SER A 4 -4.27 -11.19 -38.09
N HIS A 5 -3.19 -10.85 -37.39
CA HIS A 5 -2.36 -11.80 -36.65
C HIS A 5 -2.10 -11.33 -35.22
N SER A 6 -1.70 -12.26 -34.37
CA SER A 6 -1.39 -12.00 -32.97
C SER A 6 -0.11 -12.73 -32.56
N VAL A 7 0.71 -12.07 -31.73
CA VAL A 7 1.84 -12.70 -31.05
C VAL A 7 1.33 -13.27 -29.73
N VAL A 8 1.55 -14.55 -29.53
CA VAL A 8 1.14 -15.27 -28.32
C VAL A 8 2.37 -15.88 -27.63
N TYR A 9 2.31 -15.95 -26.31
CA TYR A 9 3.34 -16.57 -25.48
C TYR A 9 2.75 -17.74 -24.72
N PHE A 10 3.40 -18.90 -24.80
CA PHE A 10 3.01 -20.14 -24.16
C PHE A 10 3.76 -20.28 -22.82
N PRO A 11 3.11 -20.05 -21.66
CA PRO A 11 3.82 -20.00 -20.38
C PRO A 11 4.44 -21.34 -19.97
N LEU A 12 3.89 -22.45 -20.46
CA LEU A 12 4.33 -23.80 -20.15
C LEU A 12 5.62 -24.18 -20.87
N THR A 13 5.75 -23.82 -22.15
CA THR A 13 6.92 -24.12 -22.99
C THR A 13 7.90 -22.95 -23.02
N LYS A 14 7.51 -21.79 -22.49
CA LYS A 14 8.25 -20.52 -22.55
C LYS A 14 8.62 -20.14 -23.98
N ASP A 15 7.70 -20.41 -24.89
CA ASP A 15 7.87 -20.19 -26.31
C ASP A 15 6.87 -19.13 -26.80
N SER A 16 7.17 -18.48 -27.92
CA SER A 16 6.31 -17.45 -28.49
C SER A 16 6.19 -17.65 -30.00
N ASP A 17 4.97 -17.50 -30.50
CA ASP A 17 4.71 -17.67 -31.93
C ASP A 17 3.66 -16.67 -32.43
N VAL A 18 3.60 -16.51 -33.75
CA VAL A 18 2.62 -15.69 -34.46
C VAL A 18 1.49 -16.59 -34.95
N VAL A 19 0.28 -16.29 -34.51
CA VAL A 19 -0.93 -17.04 -34.85
C VAL A 19 -1.97 -16.15 -35.52
N ASP A 20 -2.80 -16.75 -36.37
CA ASP A 20 -3.95 -16.06 -36.95
C ASP A 20 -4.97 -15.76 -35.85
N ILE A 21 -5.61 -14.60 -35.94
CA ILE A 21 -6.62 -14.20 -34.94
C ILE A 21 -7.82 -15.16 -34.93
N ASN A 22 -8.11 -15.82 -36.05
CA ASN A 22 -9.18 -16.82 -36.14
C ASN A 22 -8.87 -18.11 -35.36
N ASP A 23 -7.59 -18.36 -35.03
CA ASP A 23 -7.17 -19.51 -34.22
C ASP A 23 -7.23 -19.23 -32.71
N LEU A 24 -7.58 -17.99 -32.31
CA LEU A 24 -7.81 -17.60 -30.92
C LEU A 24 -9.27 -17.84 -30.54
N THR A 25 -9.49 -18.60 -29.47
CA THR A 25 -10.82 -18.86 -28.89
C THR A 25 -10.99 -18.06 -27.59
N GLY A 26 -11.91 -17.10 -27.59
CA GLY A 26 -12.28 -16.28 -26.43
C GLY A 26 -11.93 -14.80 -26.59
N ASP A 27 -12.03 -14.05 -25.48
CA ASP A 27 -11.74 -12.61 -25.43
C ASP A 27 -10.25 -12.35 -25.65
N SER A 28 -9.92 -12.03 -26.89
CA SER A 28 -8.55 -11.83 -27.36
C SER A 28 -7.99 -10.44 -27.03
N SER A 29 -8.27 -9.90 -25.84
CA SER A 29 -7.63 -8.66 -25.41
C SER A 29 -6.12 -8.86 -25.18
N ILE A 30 -5.32 -7.82 -25.42
CA ILE A 30 -3.88 -7.88 -25.14
C ILE A 30 -3.70 -8.09 -23.62
N GLY A 31 -2.85 -9.04 -23.24
CA GLY A 31 -2.58 -9.44 -21.87
C GLY A 31 -3.47 -10.57 -21.34
N SER A 32 -4.53 -10.97 -22.05
CA SER A 32 -5.40 -12.07 -21.62
C SER A 32 -4.79 -13.44 -21.96
N ASN A 33 -5.15 -14.44 -21.15
CA ASN A 33 -4.85 -15.84 -21.43
C ASN A 33 -6.01 -16.45 -22.23
N VAL A 34 -5.72 -16.92 -23.43
CA VAL A 34 -6.70 -17.46 -24.37
C VAL A 34 -6.31 -18.87 -24.82
N LYS A 35 -7.29 -19.63 -25.32
CA LYS A 35 -7.02 -20.91 -25.96
C LYS A 35 -6.67 -20.67 -27.42
N VAL A 36 -5.50 -21.14 -27.84
CA VAL A 36 -4.96 -20.96 -29.19
C VAL A 36 -4.80 -22.32 -29.83
N ARG A 37 -5.23 -22.43 -31.09
CA ARG A 37 -4.92 -23.59 -31.92
C ARG A 37 -3.52 -23.44 -32.48
N TRP A 38 -2.57 -24.23 -31.97
CA TRP A 38 -1.17 -24.23 -32.38
C TRP A 38 -0.77 -25.63 -32.82
N HIS A 39 -0.21 -25.77 -34.03
CA HIS A 39 0.08 -27.06 -34.67
C HIS A 39 -1.08 -28.09 -34.60
N GLY A 40 -2.32 -27.62 -34.76
CA GLY A 40 -3.53 -28.46 -34.75
C GLY A 40 -4.04 -28.91 -33.36
N LYS A 41 -3.37 -28.51 -32.27
CA LYS A 41 -3.81 -28.77 -30.88
C LYS A 41 -4.15 -27.46 -30.16
N LEU A 42 -4.99 -27.53 -29.14
CA LEU A 42 -5.37 -26.36 -28.34
C LEU A 42 -4.44 -26.21 -27.14
N TYR A 43 -3.81 -25.04 -27.02
CA TYR A 43 -2.94 -24.68 -25.91
C TYR A 43 -3.40 -23.38 -25.26
N SER A 44 -3.06 -23.18 -23.99
CA SER A 44 -3.29 -21.91 -23.29
C SER A 44 -2.10 -20.97 -23.52
N ALA A 45 -2.36 -19.78 -24.05
CA ALA A 45 -1.33 -18.79 -24.35
C ALA A 45 -1.78 -17.39 -23.96
N LYS A 46 -0.81 -16.52 -23.64
CA LYS A 46 -1.03 -15.11 -23.34
C LYS A 46 -0.90 -14.28 -24.60
N VAL A 47 -1.88 -13.43 -24.90
CA VAL A 47 -1.82 -12.51 -26.05
C VAL A 47 -0.88 -11.36 -25.71
N LEU A 48 0.19 -11.18 -26.47
CA LEU A 48 1.17 -10.11 -26.24
C LEU A 48 0.98 -8.93 -27.20
N PHE A 49 0.64 -9.20 -28.46
CA PHE A 49 0.49 -8.16 -29.47
C PHE A 49 -0.51 -8.57 -30.56
N LYS A 50 -1.14 -7.59 -31.21
CA LYS A 50 -2.06 -7.78 -32.34
C LYS A 50 -1.75 -6.77 -33.43
N GLY A 51 -1.65 -7.23 -34.67
CA GLY A 51 -1.29 -6.36 -35.79
C GLY A 51 -1.41 -7.02 -37.15
N SER A 52 -0.72 -6.45 -38.12
CA SER A 52 -0.46 -7.13 -39.40
C SER A 52 0.53 -8.27 -39.20
N LYS A 53 0.53 -9.25 -40.12
CA LYS A 53 1.48 -10.36 -40.11
C LYS A 53 2.94 -9.90 -39.98
N THR A 54 3.32 -8.89 -40.76
CA THR A 54 4.68 -8.32 -40.76
C THR A 54 5.05 -7.64 -39.44
N ALA A 55 4.09 -6.96 -38.80
CA ALA A 55 4.30 -6.36 -37.49
C ALA A 55 4.46 -7.42 -36.40
N CYS A 56 3.68 -8.51 -36.47
CA CYS A 56 3.78 -9.62 -35.52
C CYS A 56 5.08 -10.44 -35.69
N GLU A 57 5.54 -10.69 -36.91
CA GLU A 57 6.82 -11.37 -37.20
C GLU A 57 8.04 -10.57 -36.73
N THR A 58 7.92 -9.24 -36.67
CA THR A 58 8.94 -8.38 -36.10
C THR A 58 8.86 -8.40 -34.57
N ALA A 59 7.65 -8.28 -34.02
CA ALA A 59 7.41 -8.23 -32.58
C ALA A 59 7.73 -9.54 -31.84
N VAL A 60 7.53 -10.71 -32.47
CA VAL A 60 7.80 -12.02 -31.85
C VAL A 60 9.29 -12.22 -31.52
N LYS A 61 10.20 -11.61 -32.30
CA LYS A 61 11.65 -11.71 -32.09
C LYS A 61 12.14 -10.95 -30.86
N GLU A 62 11.34 -9.99 -30.40
CA GLU A 62 11.62 -9.12 -29.25
C GLU A 62 10.89 -9.60 -27.99
N VAL A 63 10.20 -10.74 -28.04
CA VAL A 63 9.56 -11.35 -26.87
C VAL A 63 10.64 -11.85 -25.93
N THR A 64 10.66 -11.30 -24.73
CA THR A 64 11.56 -11.76 -23.67
C THR A 64 11.13 -13.12 -23.13
N PHE A 65 12.05 -13.83 -22.49
CA PHE A 65 11.79 -15.12 -21.83
C PHE A 65 10.70 -15.06 -20.74
N GLU A 66 10.34 -13.86 -20.28
CA GLU A 66 9.28 -13.64 -19.29
C GLU A 66 7.90 -13.39 -19.95
N GLY A 67 7.81 -13.45 -21.27
CA GLY A 67 6.56 -13.21 -22.00
C GLY A 67 6.14 -11.74 -21.97
N THR A 68 7.11 -10.83 -22.11
CA THR A 68 6.87 -9.39 -22.26
C THR A 68 7.58 -8.85 -23.50
N ILE A 69 6.93 -7.92 -24.20
CA ILE A 69 7.53 -7.17 -25.30
C ILE A 69 7.83 -5.77 -24.75
N PRO A 70 9.09 -5.32 -24.69
CA PRO A 70 9.42 -3.98 -24.20
C PRO A 70 8.72 -2.89 -25.04
N GLU A 71 8.14 -1.88 -24.40
CA GLU A 71 7.43 -0.74 -25.02
C GLU A 71 8.37 0.23 -25.78
N ARG A 72 9.27 -0.27 -26.62
CA ARG A 72 10.23 0.56 -27.38
C ARG A 72 9.79 0.85 -28.82
N PHE A 73 8.70 0.25 -29.30
CA PHE A 73 8.38 0.20 -30.74
C PHE A 73 7.06 0.86 -31.18
N PHE A 74 6.32 1.56 -30.33
CA PHE A 74 5.06 2.22 -30.73
C PHE A 74 5.23 3.65 -31.29
N LEU A 75 6.34 3.95 -31.98
CA LEU A 75 6.54 5.22 -32.68
C LEU A 75 7.24 5.06 -34.03
N ILE A 76 6.68 4.27 -34.95
CA ILE A 76 6.91 4.48 -36.38
C ILE A 76 5.58 4.29 -37.11
N GLY A 77 4.92 5.40 -37.42
CA GLY A 77 3.90 5.40 -38.45
C GLY A 77 4.59 5.21 -39.79
N ASP A 78 4.40 4.05 -40.41
CA ASP A 78 4.84 3.77 -41.78
C ASP A 78 4.08 4.70 -42.74
N GLY A 79 4.66 5.87 -43.01
CA GLY A 79 4.33 6.67 -44.18
C GLY A 79 4.82 5.94 -45.42
N THR A 80 3.89 5.36 -46.17
CA THR A 80 4.12 4.81 -47.50
C THR A 80 4.69 5.89 -48.43
N HIS A 81 5.99 5.89 -48.65
CA HIS A 81 6.58 6.53 -49.83
C HIS A 81 7.13 5.45 -50.75
N SER A 82 6.39 5.21 -51.85
CA SER A 82 6.87 4.43 -52.97
C SER A 82 8.17 5.07 -53.47
N ARG A 83 9.23 4.27 -53.57
CA ARG A 83 10.51 4.67 -54.18
C ARG A 83 10.37 4.66 -55.71
N PRO A 84 10.49 5.79 -56.43
CA PRO A 84 10.84 5.75 -57.84
C PRO A 84 12.36 5.60 -57.97
N ALA A 85 12.77 4.93 -59.05
CA ALA A 85 14.15 4.68 -59.44
C ALA A 85 14.97 5.98 -59.62
N PRO A 86 16.32 5.92 -59.56
CA PRO A 86 17.15 7.11 -59.50
C PRO A 86 17.36 7.69 -60.90
N SER A 87 17.01 8.97 -61.07
CA SER A 87 17.57 9.81 -62.12
C SER A 87 18.44 10.89 -61.47
N ARG A 88 19.72 10.90 -61.89
CA ARG A 88 20.70 11.99 -61.78
C ARG A 88 20.01 13.31 -62.21
N THR A 89 20.29 14.50 -61.68
CA THR A 89 21.57 15.16 -61.41
C THR A 89 21.28 16.46 -60.62
N ASP A 90 22.35 17.08 -60.11
CA ASP A 90 22.54 18.50 -59.80
C ASP A 90 22.64 18.93 -58.33
N GLU A 91 23.79 19.55 -58.07
CA GLU A 91 24.26 20.18 -56.86
C GLU A 91 23.26 21.24 -56.38
N SER A 92 22.67 21.01 -55.21
CA SER A 92 21.98 22.04 -54.45
C SER A 92 22.49 21.97 -53.02
N SER A 93 23.01 23.09 -52.55
CA SER A 93 23.62 23.27 -51.24
C SER A 93 22.61 22.91 -50.14
N CYS A 94 22.67 21.68 -49.63
CA CYS A 94 21.82 21.25 -48.53
C CYS A 94 22.27 21.97 -47.25
N PRO A 95 21.36 22.60 -46.49
CA PRO A 95 21.67 22.90 -45.10
C PRO A 95 22.07 21.59 -44.41
N SER A 96 23.14 21.62 -43.61
CA SER A 96 23.61 20.44 -42.90
C SER A 96 22.42 19.77 -42.20
N LEU A 97 22.30 18.45 -42.34
CA LEU A 97 21.29 17.63 -41.65
C LEU A 97 21.20 17.99 -40.17
N GLU A 98 22.32 18.37 -39.56
CA GLU A 98 22.42 18.79 -38.17
C GLU A 98 21.67 20.10 -37.87
N GLN A 99 21.63 21.03 -38.82
CA GLN A 99 20.94 22.31 -38.69
C GLN A 99 19.43 22.17 -38.86
N THR A 100 18.99 21.37 -39.84
CA THR A 100 17.57 21.02 -40.00
C THR A 100 17.04 20.21 -38.80
N VAL A 101 17.86 19.32 -38.25
CA VAL A 101 17.52 18.58 -37.02
C VAL A 101 17.43 19.54 -35.83
N LYS A 102 18.38 20.47 -35.65
CA LYS A 102 18.33 21.46 -34.55
C LYS A 102 17.11 22.38 -34.63
N GLU A 103 16.79 22.87 -35.83
CA GLU A 103 15.61 23.72 -36.05
C GLU A 103 14.32 22.95 -35.79
N GLY A 104 14.22 21.70 -36.26
CA GLY A 104 13.09 20.82 -35.97
C GLY A 104 12.94 20.49 -34.48
N PHE A 105 14.05 20.22 -33.77
CA PHE A 105 14.02 20.00 -32.32
C PHE A 105 13.59 21.26 -31.55
N SER A 106 14.05 22.43 -31.98
CA SER A 106 13.64 23.71 -31.36
C SER A 106 12.15 23.96 -31.53
N GLU A 107 11.61 23.72 -32.74
CA GLU A 107 10.18 23.88 -33.01
C GLU A 107 9.33 22.86 -32.23
N ILE A 108 9.78 21.61 -32.12
CA ILE A 108 9.09 20.58 -31.33
C ILE A 108 9.08 20.96 -29.83
N MET A 109 10.20 21.42 -29.29
CA MET A 109 10.29 21.86 -27.90
C MET A 109 9.39 23.06 -27.62
N GLU A 110 9.28 24.01 -28.56
CA GLU A 110 8.37 25.15 -28.44
C GLU A 110 6.91 24.70 -28.47
N ARG A 111 6.54 23.79 -29.37
CA ARG A 111 5.19 23.20 -29.42
C ARG A 111 4.86 22.42 -28.14
N ILE A 112 5.80 21.63 -27.60
CA ILE A 112 5.63 20.92 -26.32
C ILE A 112 5.43 21.91 -25.17
N LYS A 113 6.19 23.01 -25.13
CA LYS A 113 6.04 24.05 -24.12
C LYS A 113 4.69 24.76 -24.23
N HIS A 114 4.21 25.01 -25.45
CA HIS A 114 2.91 25.63 -25.70
C HIS A 114 1.74 24.70 -25.31
N VAL A 115 1.84 23.40 -25.61
CA VAL A 115 0.85 22.38 -25.23
C VAL A 115 0.81 22.18 -23.71
N GLY A 116 1.97 22.17 -23.05
CA GLY A 116 2.06 22.14 -21.59
C GLY A 116 1.48 23.39 -20.92
N ALA A 117 1.53 24.54 -21.59
CA ALA A 117 1.00 25.80 -21.07
C ALA A 117 -0.50 26.01 -21.31
N THR A 118 -1.10 25.41 -22.35
CA THR A 118 -2.38 25.92 -22.87
C THR A 118 -3.65 25.26 -22.33
N THR A 119 -3.81 23.94 -22.15
CA THR A 119 -5.19 23.46 -21.82
C THR A 119 -5.30 22.14 -21.05
N ALA A 120 -4.59 21.08 -21.43
CA ALA A 120 -4.85 19.74 -20.89
C ALA A 120 -4.44 19.55 -19.42
N SER A 121 -3.28 20.10 -19.01
CA SER A 121 -2.83 20.02 -17.61
C SER A 121 -3.70 20.86 -16.69
N ARG A 122 -4.07 22.08 -17.09
CA ARG A 122 -4.84 23.01 -16.24
C ARG A 122 -6.29 22.59 -16.03
N SER A 123 -6.97 22.01 -17.03
CA SER A 123 -8.34 21.53 -16.83
C SER A 123 -8.37 20.24 -16.01
N SER A 124 -7.42 19.32 -16.24
CA SER A 124 -7.23 18.12 -15.42
C SER A 124 -6.88 18.46 -13.97
N ASP A 125 -6.01 19.46 -13.75
CA ASP A 125 -5.66 19.94 -12.41
C ASP A 125 -6.84 20.63 -11.73
N PHE A 126 -7.68 21.34 -12.49
CA PHE A 126 -8.89 21.95 -11.97
C PHE A 126 -9.94 20.89 -11.59
N GLU A 127 -10.15 19.88 -12.43
CA GLU A 127 -11.07 18.78 -12.17
C GLU A 127 -10.63 17.98 -10.93
N THR A 128 -9.37 17.59 -10.85
CA THR A 128 -8.81 16.89 -9.67
C THR A 128 -8.96 17.73 -8.40
N ARG A 129 -8.60 19.02 -8.41
CA ARG A 129 -8.79 19.92 -7.26
C ARG A 129 -10.26 20.08 -6.88
N SER A 130 -11.16 20.18 -7.85
CA SER A 130 -12.60 20.31 -7.59
C SER A 130 -13.17 19.03 -6.95
N THR A 131 -12.72 17.86 -7.39
CA THR A 131 -13.13 16.57 -6.81
C THR A 131 -12.59 16.38 -5.40
N LEU A 132 -11.33 16.76 -5.15
CA LEU A 132 -10.73 16.75 -3.81
C LEU A 132 -11.50 17.63 -2.83
N ARG A 133 -11.77 18.89 -3.22
CA ARG A 133 -12.55 19.80 -2.38
C ARG A 133 -13.95 19.27 -2.09
N ARG A 134 -14.59 18.62 -3.07
CA ARG A 134 -15.89 17.97 -2.87
C ARG A 134 -15.81 16.80 -1.90
N LEU A 135 -14.72 16.02 -1.92
CA LEU A 135 -14.50 14.93 -0.98
C LEU A 135 -14.23 15.44 0.44
N GLU A 136 -13.42 16.50 0.59
CA GLU A 136 -13.19 17.15 1.89
C GLU A 136 -14.50 17.64 2.51
N MET A 137 -15.34 18.36 1.75
CA MET A 137 -16.65 18.80 2.26
C MET A 137 -17.56 17.64 2.65
N ARG A 138 -17.49 16.49 1.94
CA ARG A 138 -18.25 15.29 2.31
C ARG A 138 -17.71 14.64 3.58
N LEU A 139 -16.40 14.65 3.78
CA LEU A 139 -15.78 14.17 5.02
C LEU A 139 -16.19 15.03 6.21
N ASP A 140 -16.14 16.35 6.08
CA ASP A 140 -16.58 17.26 7.15
C ASP A 140 -18.07 17.07 7.48
N SER A 141 -18.91 16.91 6.45
CA SER A 141 -20.34 16.62 6.63
C SER A 141 -20.56 15.28 7.33
N LEU A 142 -19.84 14.23 6.94
CA LEU A 142 -19.93 12.93 7.60
C LEU A 142 -19.44 13.00 9.05
N TYR A 143 -18.38 13.75 9.32
CA TYR A 143 -17.88 13.95 10.67
C TYR A 143 -18.91 14.67 11.55
N ALA A 144 -19.57 15.70 11.01
CA ALA A 144 -20.66 16.40 11.69
C ALA A 144 -21.84 15.47 11.98
N ILE A 145 -22.25 14.63 11.02
CA ILE A 145 -23.31 13.63 11.20
C ILE A 145 -22.92 12.61 12.27
N VAL A 146 -21.66 12.15 12.29
CA VAL A 146 -21.19 11.20 13.30
C VAL A 146 -21.21 11.82 14.69
N GLU A 147 -20.77 13.07 14.85
CA GLU A 147 -20.84 13.76 16.14
C GLU A 147 -22.28 14.06 16.56
N GLU A 148 -23.17 14.36 15.62
CA GLU A 148 -24.61 14.50 15.88
C GLU A 148 -25.24 13.17 16.31
N ILE A 149 -24.96 12.07 15.61
CA ILE A 149 -25.39 10.72 15.99
C ILE A 149 -24.84 10.39 17.39
N ARG A 150 -23.56 10.67 17.64
CA ARG A 150 -22.94 10.46 18.96
C ARG A 150 -23.60 11.27 20.07
N ALA A 151 -23.99 12.50 19.80
CA ALA A 151 -24.69 13.36 20.75
C ALA A 151 -26.14 12.88 21.00
N ASN A 152 -26.78 12.32 19.97
CA ASN A 152 -28.19 11.88 20.00
C ASN A 152 -28.39 10.41 20.34
N ILE A 153 -27.35 9.57 20.35
CA ILE A 153 -27.42 8.22 20.92
C ILE A 153 -27.77 8.38 22.40
N PRO A 154 -28.93 7.87 22.86
CA PRO A 154 -29.23 7.81 24.28
C PRO A 154 -28.07 7.10 24.94
N LYS A 155 -27.34 7.78 25.82
CA LYS A 155 -26.32 7.14 26.65
C LYS A 155 -26.99 5.92 27.26
N PRO A 156 -26.54 4.69 26.97
CA PRO A 156 -27.21 3.52 27.49
C PRO A 156 -27.29 3.70 29.00
N ILE A 157 -28.47 3.54 29.59
CA ILE A 157 -28.62 3.48 31.05
C ILE A 157 -27.82 2.27 31.60
N LEU A 158 -27.43 1.34 30.70
CA LEU A 158 -26.47 0.25 30.88
C LEU A 158 -24.98 0.64 30.78
N ALA A 159 -24.62 1.87 30.39
CA ALA A 159 -23.22 2.30 30.22
C ALA A 159 -22.46 2.43 31.56
N ASP A 160 -23.18 2.40 32.68
CA ASP A 160 -22.61 2.35 34.04
C ASP A 160 -22.46 0.91 34.58
N ALA A 161 -22.96 -0.09 33.86
CA ALA A 161 -22.78 -1.49 34.25
C ALA A 161 -21.40 -1.99 33.80
N ILE A 162 -20.57 -2.38 34.76
CA ILE A 162 -19.27 -3.01 34.50
C ILE A 162 -19.51 -4.38 33.87
N ASP A 163 -18.90 -4.63 32.72
CA ASP A 163 -18.91 -5.94 32.07
C ASP A 163 -17.94 -6.92 32.74
N PHE A 164 -18.44 -7.64 33.75
CA PHE A 164 -17.67 -8.63 34.49
C PHE A 164 -17.39 -9.94 33.70
N ASN A 165 -17.75 -10.01 32.41
CA ASN A 165 -17.26 -11.09 31.55
C ASN A 165 -15.75 -10.95 31.25
N ILE A 166 -15.23 -9.71 31.24
CA ILE A 166 -13.80 -9.44 31.04
C ILE A 166 -12.98 -9.92 32.24
N MET A 167 -13.52 -9.73 33.45
CA MET A 167 -12.92 -10.19 34.71
C MET A 167 -13.99 -10.27 35.78
N SER A 168 -13.98 -11.34 36.57
CA SER A 168 -14.97 -11.52 37.64
C SER A 168 -14.89 -10.42 38.69
N GLN A 169 -16.04 -10.08 39.27
CA GLN A 169 -16.14 -9.07 40.31
C GLN A 169 -15.24 -9.38 41.53
N GLU A 170 -15.22 -10.65 41.95
CA GLU A 170 -14.39 -11.13 43.06
C GLU A 170 -12.90 -10.87 42.84
N ARG A 171 -12.43 -11.03 41.59
CA ARG A 171 -11.03 -10.77 41.25
C ARG A 171 -10.70 -9.27 41.31
N VAL A 172 -11.62 -8.43 40.84
CA VAL A 172 -11.47 -6.96 40.89
C VAL A 172 -11.41 -6.48 42.35
N GLU A 173 -12.28 -7.00 43.22
CA GLU A 173 -12.29 -6.67 44.65
C GLU A 173 -11.04 -7.16 45.37
N SER A 174 -10.57 -8.37 45.03
CA SER A 174 -9.30 -8.90 45.53
C SER A 174 -8.11 -8.00 45.16
N LEU A 175 -8.09 -7.51 43.92
CA LEU A 175 -7.07 -6.55 43.47
C LEU A 175 -7.17 -5.21 44.21
N LEU A 176 -8.39 -4.72 44.45
CA LEU A 176 -8.62 -3.48 45.18
C LEU A 176 -8.11 -3.57 46.62
N ALA A 177 -8.45 -4.67 47.31
CA ALA A 177 -7.98 -4.95 48.67
C ALA A 177 -6.44 -5.07 48.72
N ALA A 178 -5.84 -5.79 47.77
CA ALA A 178 -4.39 -5.99 47.71
C ALA A 178 -3.57 -4.72 47.42
N LYS A 179 -4.18 -3.70 46.79
CA LYS A 179 -3.50 -2.42 46.46
C LYS A 179 -3.85 -1.28 47.42
N CYS A 180 -4.47 -1.60 48.56
CA CYS A 180 -4.77 -0.68 49.67
C CYS A 180 -5.45 0.62 49.23
N GLY A 181 -6.37 0.55 48.26
CA GLY A 181 -7.11 1.74 47.80
C GLY A 181 -6.25 2.81 47.11
N SER A 182 -5.06 2.48 46.61
CA SER A 182 -4.32 3.40 45.73
C SER A 182 -4.81 3.26 44.30
N MET A 183 -5.55 4.26 43.79
CA MET A 183 -6.13 4.24 42.45
C MET A 183 -5.11 3.93 41.35
N ASN A 184 -3.93 4.54 41.40
CA ASN A 184 -2.89 4.34 40.38
C ASN A 184 -2.30 2.93 40.43
N LYS A 185 -2.07 2.39 41.64
CA LYS A 185 -1.55 1.02 41.80
C LYS A 185 -2.60 -0.02 41.41
N PHE A 186 -3.86 0.25 41.74
CA PHE A 186 -5.01 -0.55 41.33
C PHE A 186 -5.15 -0.56 39.81
N ALA A 187 -5.12 0.61 39.15
CA ALA A 187 -5.23 0.72 37.70
C ALA A 187 -4.13 -0.07 36.97
N LEU A 188 -2.88 0.02 37.44
CA LEU A 188 -1.77 -0.73 36.87
C LEU A 188 -1.91 -2.25 37.07
N ALA A 189 -2.41 -2.69 38.23
CA ALA A 189 -2.63 -4.10 38.52
C ALA A 189 -3.80 -4.66 37.71
N LEU A 190 -4.90 -3.91 37.63
CA LEU A 190 -6.06 -4.26 36.83
C LEU A 190 -5.71 -4.34 35.34
N GLU A 191 -4.95 -3.37 34.82
CA GLU A 191 -4.45 -3.40 33.44
C GLU A 191 -3.58 -4.63 33.17
N LYS A 192 -2.74 -5.03 34.12
CA LYS A 192 -1.90 -6.23 33.96
C LYS A 192 -2.75 -7.50 33.83
N ASP A 193 -3.76 -7.65 34.67
CA ASP A 193 -4.60 -8.85 34.68
C ASP A 193 -5.57 -8.88 33.48
N VAL A 194 -6.18 -7.74 33.11
CA VAL A 194 -7.10 -7.63 31.96
C VAL A 194 -6.40 -7.88 30.62
N PHE A 195 -5.11 -7.58 30.54
CA PHE A 195 -4.29 -7.76 29.34
C PHE A 195 -3.31 -8.94 29.45
N ALA A 196 -3.51 -9.86 30.39
CA ALA A 196 -2.66 -11.04 30.54
C ALA A 196 -2.51 -11.82 29.22
N ASP A 197 -3.60 -11.94 28.45
CA ASP A 197 -3.62 -12.65 27.16
C ASP A 197 -3.03 -11.82 26.01
N ASN A 198 -3.00 -10.49 26.12
CA ASN A 198 -2.63 -9.57 25.05
C ASN A 198 -1.47 -8.63 25.46
N SER A 199 -0.26 -9.20 25.50
CA SER A 199 0.96 -8.47 25.86
C SER A 199 1.42 -7.42 24.84
N ARG A 200 0.95 -7.48 23.59
CA ARG A 200 1.33 -6.53 22.53
C ARG A 200 0.72 -5.15 22.75
N ASP A 201 -0.57 -5.12 23.10
CA ASP A 201 -1.33 -3.88 23.33
C ASP A 201 -0.83 -3.11 24.55
N LEU A 202 -0.25 -3.81 25.53
CA LEU A 202 0.34 -3.23 26.73
C LEU A 202 1.51 -2.26 26.42
N ALA A 203 2.16 -2.39 25.26
CA ALA A 203 3.22 -1.48 24.81
C ALA A 203 2.68 -0.18 24.16
N LEU A 204 1.42 -0.18 23.73
CA LEU A 204 0.76 0.96 23.09
C LEU A 204 0.23 1.94 24.15
N ASN A 205 0.13 3.23 23.79
CA ASN A 205 -0.61 4.17 24.62
C ASN A 205 -2.09 3.81 24.58
N ILE A 206 -2.84 4.22 25.60
CA ILE A 206 -4.27 3.89 25.74
C ILE A 206 -5.08 4.31 24.52
N ASP A 207 -4.84 5.50 23.98
CA ASP A 207 -5.62 6.02 22.87
C ASP A 207 -5.29 5.29 21.54
N ASP A 208 -4.16 4.56 21.49
CA ASP A 208 -3.73 3.78 20.32
C ASP A 208 -4.24 2.32 20.34
N ARG A 209 -4.89 1.88 21.43
CA ARG A 209 -5.38 0.50 21.62
C ARG A 209 -6.79 0.33 21.07
N ILE A 210 -6.91 0.42 19.75
CA ILE A 210 -8.20 0.38 19.06
C ILE A 210 -8.90 -0.98 19.26
N GLU A 211 -8.18 -2.09 19.09
CA GLU A 211 -8.75 -3.46 19.17
C GLU A 211 -9.19 -3.84 20.59
N SER A 212 -8.46 -3.36 21.61
CA SER A 212 -8.74 -3.61 23.03
C SER A 212 -9.44 -2.45 23.74
N GLY A 213 -10.16 -1.58 23.00
CA GLY A 213 -10.90 -0.45 23.58
C GLY A 213 -11.93 -0.86 24.63
N HIS A 214 -12.60 -2.01 24.47
CA HIS A 214 -13.55 -2.55 25.44
C HIS A 214 -12.91 -2.87 26.80
N LYS A 215 -11.67 -3.38 26.81
CA LYS A 215 -10.87 -3.62 28.02
C LYS A 215 -10.50 -2.32 28.74
N ILE A 216 -10.22 -1.26 27.99
CA ILE A 216 -9.94 0.07 28.55
C ILE A 216 -11.21 0.66 29.18
N THR A 217 -12.36 0.53 28.51
CA THR A 217 -13.65 0.96 29.04
C THR A 217 -13.97 0.25 30.36
N PHE A 218 -13.72 -1.06 30.43
CA PHE A 218 -13.86 -1.83 31.65
C PHE A 218 -12.98 -1.28 32.79
N ILE A 219 -11.68 -1.06 32.55
CA ILE A 219 -10.76 -0.48 33.55
C ILE A 219 -11.27 0.88 34.03
N ARG A 220 -11.72 1.74 33.09
CA ARG A 220 -12.28 3.05 33.42
C ARG A 220 -13.51 2.92 34.31
N GLN A 221 -14.46 2.07 33.97
CA GLN A 221 -15.70 1.86 34.74
C GLN A 221 -15.40 1.30 36.14
N CYS A 222 -14.50 0.31 36.26
CA CYS A 222 -14.06 -0.21 37.55
C CYS A 222 -13.52 0.91 38.45
N ILE A 223 -12.63 1.75 37.93
CA ILE A 223 -12.06 2.85 38.70
C ILE A 223 -13.15 3.82 39.17
N MET A 224 -14.05 4.24 38.27
CA MET A 224 -15.10 5.21 38.65
C MET A 224 -16.05 4.64 39.70
N LYS A 225 -16.42 3.35 39.59
CA LYS A 225 -17.31 2.68 40.54
C LYS A 225 -16.66 2.47 41.91
N TYR A 226 -15.49 1.83 41.96
CA TYR A 226 -14.87 1.44 43.23
C TYR A 226 -14.26 2.61 44.01
N PHE A 227 -13.85 3.68 43.32
CA PHE A 227 -13.37 4.91 43.96
C PHE A 227 -14.48 5.96 44.13
N GLN A 228 -15.72 5.64 43.78
CA GLN A 228 -16.89 6.52 43.93
C GLN A 228 -16.65 7.92 43.35
N VAL A 229 -16.04 7.98 42.15
CA VAL A 229 -15.65 9.25 41.53
C VAL A 229 -16.88 9.97 41.02
N ALA A 230 -17.14 11.17 41.54
CA ALA A 230 -18.26 12.00 41.12
C ALA A 230 -18.21 12.30 39.61
N PRO A 231 -19.35 12.28 38.88
CA PRO A 231 -19.41 12.52 37.43
C PRO A 231 -18.59 13.72 36.91
N PRO A 232 -18.60 14.91 37.54
CA PRO A 232 -17.82 16.05 37.04
C PRO A 232 -16.29 15.85 37.18
N ALA A 233 -15.85 14.98 38.08
CA ALA A 233 -14.43 14.70 38.33
C ALA A 233 -13.89 13.52 37.51
N GLN A 234 -14.77 12.69 36.92
CA GLN A 234 -14.39 11.45 36.25
C GLN A 234 -13.38 11.67 35.12
N GLU A 235 -13.56 12.71 34.30
CA GLU A 235 -12.65 12.96 33.17
C GLU A 235 -11.26 13.44 33.64
N SER A 236 -11.22 14.25 34.70
CA SER A 236 -9.95 14.70 35.30
C SER A 236 -9.19 13.54 35.92
N MET A 237 -9.89 12.70 36.68
CA MET A 237 -9.33 11.50 37.31
C MET A 237 -8.87 10.50 36.25
N TRP A 238 -9.67 10.30 35.20
CA TRP A 238 -9.30 9.44 34.08
C TRP A 238 -8.03 9.92 33.37
N ARG A 239 -7.88 11.23 33.14
CA ARG A 239 -6.64 11.79 32.57
C ARG A 239 -5.40 11.47 33.43
N SER A 240 -5.52 11.57 34.75
CA SER A 240 -4.44 11.20 35.68
C SER A 240 -4.08 9.71 35.59
N VAL A 241 -5.09 8.83 35.61
CA VAL A 241 -4.91 7.38 35.43
C VAL A 241 -4.27 7.08 34.07
N LYS A 242 -4.77 7.67 32.99
CA LYS A 242 -4.21 7.51 31.64
C LYS A 242 -2.73 7.87 31.60
N ALA A 243 -2.33 8.96 32.24
CA ALA A 243 -0.93 9.37 32.30
C ALA A 243 -0.03 8.31 32.97
N VAL A 244 -0.52 7.66 34.03
CA VAL A 244 0.18 6.57 34.73
C VAL A 244 0.30 5.33 33.85
N LEU A 245 -0.80 4.89 33.23
CA LEU A 245 -0.82 3.71 32.36
C LEU A 245 0.04 3.91 31.10
N ASN A 246 -0.03 5.09 30.47
CA ASN A 246 0.86 5.47 29.36
C ASN A 246 2.32 5.56 29.81
N GLY A 247 2.58 6.04 31.04
CA GLY A 247 3.91 6.05 31.63
C GLY A 247 4.49 4.64 31.76
N ARG A 248 3.67 3.65 32.14
CA ARG A 248 4.07 2.24 32.14
C ARG A 248 4.35 1.73 30.73
N ALA A 249 3.47 1.99 29.77
CA ALA A 249 3.69 1.60 28.37
C ALA A 249 5.01 2.14 27.80
N ARG A 250 5.37 3.40 28.12
CA ARG A 250 6.70 3.97 27.78
C ARG A 250 7.85 3.21 28.41
N LYS A 251 7.76 2.88 29.71
CA LYS A 251 8.80 2.08 30.40
C LYS A 251 8.96 0.68 29.81
N THR A 252 7.86 0.04 29.44
CA THR A 252 7.89 -1.29 28.80
C THR A 252 8.60 -1.24 27.45
N ARG A 253 8.36 -0.20 26.64
CA ARG A 253 9.07 0.01 25.37
C ARG A 253 10.57 0.23 25.58
N GLY A 254 10.94 1.15 26.47
CA GLY A 254 12.36 1.42 26.76
C GLY A 254 13.11 0.19 27.30
N ARG A 255 12.47 -0.65 28.13
CA ARG A 255 13.07 -1.91 28.59
C ARG A 255 13.26 -2.92 27.46
N SER A 256 12.31 -2.97 26.52
CA SER A 256 12.37 -3.87 25.35
C SER A 256 13.42 -3.42 24.32
N GLU A 257 13.73 -2.13 24.28
CA GLU A 257 14.81 -1.55 23.46
C GLU A 257 16.17 -1.88 24.09
N LEU A 258 16.37 -1.63 25.39
CA LEU A 258 17.60 -1.97 26.11
C LEU A 258 17.92 -3.47 26.05
N GLN A 259 16.91 -4.33 26.16
CA GLN A 259 17.10 -5.79 26.05
C GLN A 259 17.48 -6.23 24.63
N ARG A 260 17.05 -5.49 23.59
CA ARG A 260 17.51 -5.73 22.22
C ARG A 260 18.97 -5.33 22.06
N ASP A 261 19.37 -4.18 22.61
CA ASP A 261 20.76 -3.70 22.50
C ASP A 261 21.76 -4.62 23.23
N GLU A 262 21.37 -5.22 24.37
CA GLU A 262 22.22 -6.21 25.07
C GLU A 262 22.37 -7.53 24.29
N LEU A 263 21.32 -7.98 23.58
CA LEU A 263 21.40 -9.19 22.74
C LEU A 263 22.25 -9.00 21.49
N PHE A 264 22.47 -7.76 21.04
CA PHE A 264 23.38 -7.42 19.94
C PHE A 264 24.80 -7.06 20.40
N SER A 265 25.04 -6.96 21.72
CA SER A 265 26.33 -6.54 22.28
C SER A 265 27.15 -7.65 22.94
N THR A 266 26.78 -8.93 22.75
CA THR A 266 27.64 -10.04 23.21
C THR A 266 28.95 -10.02 22.41
N PRO A 267 30.14 -9.86 23.05
CA PRO A 267 31.41 -10.00 22.35
C PRO A 267 31.51 -11.44 21.83
N SER A 268 31.85 -11.62 20.56
CA SER A 268 32.25 -12.94 20.04
C SER A 268 33.29 -13.55 20.98
N PRO A 269 33.20 -14.85 21.29
CA PRO A 269 34.29 -15.54 21.97
C PRO A 269 35.52 -15.40 21.07
N SER A 270 36.53 -14.69 21.57
CA SER A 270 37.87 -14.72 20.99
C SER A 270 38.31 -16.18 20.90
N GLU A 271 38.63 -16.62 19.68
CA GLU A 271 39.23 -17.93 19.45
C GLU A 271 40.49 -18.04 20.30
N ASP A 272 40.44 -18.90 21.32
CA ASP A 272 41.60 -19.38 22.05
C ASP A 272 42.52 -20.08 21.04
N HIS A 273 43.61 -19.39 20.69
CA HIS A 273 44.72 -19.98 19.96
C HIS A 273 45.45 -20.94 20.93
N PHE A 274 45.05 -22.21 20.91
CA PHE A 274 45.72 -23.28 21.64
C PHE A 274 46.90 -23.82 20.82
N ASP A 275 48.02 -23.90 21.53
CA ASP A 275 49.36 -24.35 21.17
C ASP A 275 49.37 -25.77 20.56
N GLY A 276 50.19 -25.94 19.51
CA GLY A 276 50.45 -27.22 18.85
C GLY A 276 51.94 -27.53 18.88
N SER A 277 52.39 -28.04 20.02
CA SER A 277 53.67 -28.71 20.19
C SER A 277 53.51 -30.21 19.86
N GLU A 278 54.25 -30.73 18.87
CA GLU A 278 54.61 -32.14 18.58
C GLU A 278 55.19 -32.13 17.14
N GLU A 279 56.39 -32.58 16.77
CA GLU A 279 57.52 -33.34 17.34
C GLU A 279 58.84 -32.78 16.77
#